data_AF-A0A654TZ22-F1
#
_entry.id   AF-A0A654TZ22-F1
#
_cell.length_a   1.000
_cell.length_b   1.000
_cell.length_c   1.000
_cell.angle_alpha   90.00
_cell.angle_beta   90.00
_cell.angle_gamma   90.00
#
_symmetry.space_group_name_H-M   'P 1'
#
loop_
_entity.id
_entity.type
_entity.pdbx_description
1 polymer ?
#
loop_
_entity_poly.entity_id
_entity_poly.type
_entity_poly.pdbx_seq_one_letter_code
_entity_poly.pdbx_strand_id
1 'polypeptide(L)'
;MGRVAVELGNSAQEVVLSHDPEKAAQIREEDDAMDDLHRHLFTVLMDREWKHGVAAAVDVTLLSRFYERFADHAVEVARRVIFQATGAFP
;
A
#
# COMPACT_ATOMS: atom_id res chain seq x y z
N MET A 1 2.65 8.37 -0.66
CA MET A 1 3.03 6.96 -0.84
C MET A 1 4.11 6.56 0.15
N GLY A 2 5.33 7.13 0.13
CA GLY A 2 6.41 6.72 1.05
C GLY A 2 6.05 6.67 2.55
N ARG A 3 5.39 7.70 3.09
CA ARG A 3 4.91 7.68 4.48
C ARG A 3 3.87 6.58 4.73
N VAL A 4 2.88 6.44 3.83
CA VAL A 4 1.83 5.41 3.90
C VAL A 4 2.43 4.00 3.87
N ALA A 5 3.47 3.77 3.05
CA ALA A 5 4.17 2.49 3.03
C ALA A 5 4.84 2.18 4.38
N VAL A 6 5.43 3.18 5.04
CA VAL A 6 6.00 3.00 6.38
C VAL A 6 4.91 2.70 7.41
N GLU A 7 3.78 3.41 7.34
CA GLU A 7 2.63 3.17 8.22
C GLU A 7 2.08 1.75 8.03
N LEU A 8 1.81 1.31 6.80
CA LEU A 8 1.39 -0.06 6.48
C LEU A 8 2.40 -1.11 6.94
N GLY A 9 3.70 -0.84 6.82
CA GLY A 9 4.75 -1.72 7.32
C GLY A 9 4.72 -1.88 8.84
N ASN A 10 4.47 -0.79 9.56
CA ASN A 10 4.31 -0.81 11.02
C ASN A 10 3.03 -1.56 11.43
N SER A 11 1.90 -1.32 10.75
CA SER A 11 0.65 -2.04 10.99
C SER A 11 0.81 -3.53 10.74
N ALA A 12 1.46 -3.92 9.63
CA ALA A 12 1.78 -5.31 9.32
C ALA A 12 2.64 -5.97 10.41
N GLN A 13 3.64 -5.26 10.94
CA GLN A 13 4.44 -5.73 12.06
C GLN A 13 3.58 -5.91 13.32
N GLU A 14 2.73 -4.94 13.65
CA GLU A 14 1.88 -5.00 14.84
C GLU A 14 0.92 -6.19 14.79
N VAL A 15 0.26 -6.44 13.66
CA VAL A 15 -0.70 -7.55 13.54
C VAL A 15 -0.02 -8.91 13.60
N VAL A 16 1.21 -9.04 13.07
CA VAL A 16 2.00 -10.26 13.18
C VAL A 16 2.39 -10.53 14.64
N LEU A 17 2.74 -9.50 15.41
CA LEU A 17 3.11 -9.67 16.82
C LEU A 17 1.90 -9.94 17.70
N SER A 18 0.80 -9.22 17.49
CA SER A 18 -0.40 -9.30 18.32
C SER A 18 -1.31 -10.49 17.98
N HIS A 19 -1.22 -11.01 16.75
CA HIS A 19 -2.12 -12.05 16.21
C HIS A 19 -3.60 -11.66 16.23
N ASP A 20 -3.88 -10.35 16.19
CA ASP A 20 -5.24 -9.80 16.27
C ASP A 20 -5.90 -9.75 14.88
N PRO A 21 -6.94 -10.56 14.61
CA PRO A 21 -7.60 -10.59 13.31
C PRO A 21 -8.42 -9.33 13.02
N GLU A 22 -8.90 -8.61 14.05
CA GLU A 22 -9.66 -7.38 13.84
C GLU A 22 -8.74 -6.26 13.36
N LYS A 23 -7.56 -6.12 13.99
CA LYS A 23 -6.53 -5.19 13.51
C LYS A 23 -6.00 -5.57 12.14
N ALA A 24 -5.80 -6.85 11.87
CA ALA A 24 -5.39 -7.32 10.56
C ALA A 24 -6.41 -6.96 9.46
N ALA A 25 -7.71 -6.94 9.78
CA ALA A 25 -8.73 -6.53 8.81
C ALA A 25 -8.66 -5.04 8.43
N GLN A 26 -8.13 -4.18 9.32
CA GLN A 26 -7.99 -2.74 9.11
C GLN A 26 -6.89 -2.38 8.11
N ILE A 27 -5.86 -3.22 7.95
CA ILE A 27 -4.76 -2.97 6.99
C ILE A 27 -5.27 -2.77 5.56
N ARG A 28 -6.37 -3.43 5.18
CA ARG A 28 -6.99 -3.23 3.87
C ARG A 28 -7.57 -1.82 3.70
N GLU A 29 -8.13 -1.23 4.76
CA GLU A 29 -8.64 0.14 4.73
C GLU A 29 -7.49 1.16 4.71
N GLU A 30 -6.36 0.83 5.35
CA GLU A 30 -5.15 1.66 5.28
C GLU A 30 -4.53 1.68 3.87
N ASP A 31 -4.66 0.59 3.11
CA ASP A 31 -4.20 0.47 1.73
C ASP A 31 -4.97 1.38 0.74
N ASP A 32 -6.22 1.70 1.02
CA ASP A 32 -7.03 2.64 0.20
C ASP A 32 -6.31 4.00 0.03
N ALA A 33 -5.55 4.43 1.05
CA ALA A 33 -4.76 5.65 0.98
C ALA A 33 -3.57 5.54 0.00
N MET A 34 -3.03 4.33 -0.22
CA MET A 34 -2.00 4.09 -1.22
C MET A 34 -2.59 4.18 -2.63
N ASP A 35 -3.71 3.48 -2.87
CA ASP A 35 -4.47 3.48 -4.12
C ASP A 35 -4.82 4.91 -4.58
N ASP A 36 -5.33 5.73 -3.66
CA ASP A 36 -5.71 7.10 -3.96
C ASP A 36 -4.50 7.97 -4.32
N LEU A 37 -3.35 7.77 -3.64
CA LEU A 37 -2.11 8.47 -3.98
C LEU A 37 -1.54 8.00 -5.32
N HIS A 38 -1.66 6.71 -5.64
CA HIS A 38 -1.28 6.15 -6.93
C HIS A 38 -2.11 6.77 -8.08
N ARG A 39 -3.44 6.83 -7.90
CA ARG A 39 -4.36 7.46 -8.87
C ARG A 39 -4.09 8.96 -9.03
N HIS A 40 -3.83 9.66 -7.92
CA HIS A 40 -3.50 11.08 -7.95
C HIS A 40 -2.19 11.32 -8.69
N LEU A 41 -1.17 10.50 -8.47
CA LEU A 41 0.11 10.62 -9.15
C LEU A 41 -0.05 10.55 -10.68
N PHE A 42 -0.83 9.58 -11.18
CA PHE A 42 -1.08 9.48 -12.63
C PHE A 42 -1.76 10.74 -13.18
N THR A 43 -2.66 11.36 -12.42
CA THR A 43 -3.28 12.62 -12.81
C THR A 43 -2.24 13.73 -12.99
N VAL A 44 -1.27 13.84 -12.07
CA VAL A 44 -0.18 14.82 -12.14
C VAL A 44 0.76 14.55 -13.31
N LEU A 45 1.09 13.28 -13.57
CA LEU A 45 2.00 12.88 -14.65
C LEU A 45 1.40 13.09 -16.05
N MET A 46 0.07 13.01 -16.18
CA MET A 46 -0.65 13.25 -17.43
C MET A 46 -1.02 14.72 -17.65
N ASP A 47 -0.73 15.60 -16.70
CA ASP A 47 -0.98 17.03 -16.84
C ASP A 47 -0.15 17.60 -18.00
N ARG A 48 -0.79 18.40 -18.85
CA ARG A 48 -0.15 19.07 -19.99
C ARG A 48 0.93 20.06 -19.54
N GLU A 49 0.86 20.54 -18.30
CA GLU A 49 1.84 21.43 -17.69
C GLU A 49 3.02 20.70 -17.06
N TRP A 50 3.17 19.37 -17.19
CA TRP A 50 4.34 18.65 -16.67
C TRP A 50 5.65 19.11 -17.34
N LYS A 51 6.57 19.70 -16.56
CA LYS A 51 7.82 20.33 -17.07
C LYS A 51 9.09 19.53 -16.81
N HIS A 52 8.99 18.36 -16.17
CA HIS A 52 10.18 17.62 -15.70
C HIS A 52 10.68 16.56 -16.69
N GLY A 53 10.02 16.42 -17.85
CA GLY A 53 10.43 15.51 -18.93
C GLY A 53 10.01 14.06 -18.74
N VAL A 54 10.22 13.24 -19.77
CA VAL A 54 9.74 11.85 -19.83
C VAL A 54 10.47 10.94 -18.84
N ALA A 55 11.79 11.08 -18.69
CA ALA A 55 12.57 10.23 -17.78
C ALA A 55 12.07 10.32 -16.34
N ALA A 56 11.87 11.55 -15.83
CA ALA A 56 11.33 11.76 -14.49
C ALA A 56 9.91 11.19 -14.32
N ALA A 57 9.07 11.27 -15.36
CA ALA A 57 7.73 10.68 -15.32
C ALA A 57 7.79 9.14 -15.22
N VAL A 58 8.70 8.50 -15.96
CA VAL A 58 8.92 7.05 -15.88
C VAL A 58 9.43 6.65 -14.50
N ASP A 59 10.45 7.35 -13.97
CA ASP A 59 11.02 7.05 -12.66
C ASP A 59 9.98 7.12 -11.55
N VAL A 60 9.16 8.17 -11.56
CA VAL A 60 8.10 8.36 -10.56
C VAL A 60 6.97 7.34 -10.73
N THR A 61 6.62 6.95 -11.95
CA THR A 61 5.66 5.86 -12.21
C THR A 61 6.15 4.53 -11.64
N LEU A 62 7.43 4.20 -11.88
CA LEU A 62 8.04 2.97 -11.35
C LEU A 62 8.09 2.98 -9.82
N LEU A 63 8.47 4.12 -9.23
CA LEU A 63 8.48 4.29 -7.77
C LEU A 63 7.09 4.05 -7.17
N SER A 64 6.06 4.61 -7.80
CA SER A 64 4.66 4.41 -7.39
C SER A 64 4.23 2.96 -7.43
N ARG A 65 4.57 2.24 -8.51
CA ARG A 65 4.32 0.79 -8.62
C ARG A 65 5.01 -0.02 -7.53
N PHE A 66 6.22 0.37 -7.11
CA PHE A 66 6.89 -0.30 -6.00
C PHE A 66 6.21 -0.06 -4.65
N TYR A 67 5.60 1.11 -4.46
CA TYR A 67 4.81 1.38 -3.26
C TYR A 67 3.50 0.59 -3.23
N GLU A 68 2.77 0.52 -4.34
CA GLU A 68 1.58 -0.34 -4.48
C GLU A 68 1.90 -1.79 -4.14
N ARG A 69 2.97 -2.33 -4.75
CA ARG A 69 3.38 -3.72 -4.49
C ARG A 69 3.81 -3.95 -3.05
N PHE A 70 4.35 -2.94 -2.38
CA PHE A 70 4.66 -3.04 -0.95
C PHE A 70 3.36 -3.14 -0.14
N ALA A 71 2.37 -2.33 -0.48
CA ALA A 71 1.08 -2.28 0.17
C ALA A 71 0.29 -3.60 -0.02
N ASP A 72 0.26 -4.14 -1.24
CA ASP A 72 -0.24 -5.49 -1.56
C ASP A 72 0.35 -6.57 -0.63
N HIS A 73 1.66 -6.52 -0.40
CA HIS A 73 2.32 -7.48 0.49
C HIS A 73 1.93 -7.28 1.96
N ALA A 74 1.74 -6.05 2.42
CA ALA A 74 1.26 -5.78 3.78
C ALA A 74 -0.15 -6.35 3.99
N VAL A 75 -1.05 -6.16 3.00
CA VAL A 75 -2.40 -6.75 3.00
C VAL A 75 -2.34 -8.27 2.99
N GLU A 76 -1.47 -8.88 2.18
CA GLU A 76 -1.28 -10.34 2.15
C GLU A 76 -0.80 -10.90 3.51
N VAL A 77 0.10 -10.19 4.20
CA VAL A 77 0.50 -10.55 5.56
C VAL A 77 -0.70 -10.52 6.51
N ALA A 78 -1.53 -9.47 6.44
CA ALA A 78 -2.73 -9.34 7.26
C ALA A 78 -3.72 -10.49 7.03
N ARG A 79 -3.97 -10.86 5.76
CA ARG A 79 -4.82 -12.00 5.39
C ARG A 79 -4.36 -13.30 6.03
N ARG A 80 -3.04 -13.53 6.08
CA ARG A 80 -2.46 -14.73 6.73
C ARG A 80 -2.64 -14.73 8.23
N VAL A 81 -2.54 -13.57 8.88
CA VAL A 81 -2.82 -13.43 10.32
C VAL A 81 -4.29 -13.76 10.61
N ILE A 82 -5.23 -13.23 9.81
CA ILE A 82 -6.66 -13.54 9.94
C ILE A 82 -6.90 -15.04 9.79
N PHE A 83 -6.32 -15.65 8.75
CA PHE A 83 -6.43 -17.09 8.54
C PHE A 83 -5.85 -17.90 9.69
N GLN A 84 -4.69 -17.51 10.22
CA GLN A 84 -4.07 -18.19 11.36
C GLN A 84 -4.94 -18.11 12.63
N ALA A 85 -5.59 -16.98 12.88
CA ALA A 85 -6.42 -16.78 14.06
C ALA A 85 -7.80 -17.44 13.94
N THR A 86 -8.39 -17.47 12.74
CA THR A 86 -9.80 -17.84 12.54
C THR A 86 -10.01 -19.16 11.79
N GLY A 87 -8.99 -19.64 11.05
CA GLY A 87 -9.09 -20.77 10.13
C GLY A 87 -9.85 -20.48 8.83
N ALA A 88 -10.32 -19.25 8.62
CA ALA A 88 -11.05 -18.82 7.43
C ALA A 88 -10.27 -17.76 6.64
N PHE A 89 -10.35 -17.83 5.31
CA PHE A 89 -9.84 -16.77 4.46
C PHE A 89 -10.86 -15.63 4.40
N PRO A 90 -10.43 -14.38 4.68
CA PRO A 90 -11.28 -13.20 4.54
C PRO A 90 -11.53 -12.80 3.08
#